data_AF-L7KRM4-F1
#
_entry.id   AF-L7KRM4-F1
#
_cell.length_a   1.000
_cell.length_b   1.000
_cell.length_c   1.000
_cell.angle_alpha   90.00
_cell.angle_beta   90.00
_cell.angle_gamma   90.00
#
_symmetry.space_group_name_H-M   'P 1'
#
loop_
_entity.id
_entity.type
_entity.pdbx_description
1 polymer ?
#
loop_
_entity_poly.entity_id
_entity_poly.type
_entity_poly.pdbx_seq_one_letter_code
_entity_poly.pdbx_strand_id
1 'polypeptide(L)'
;MTYSGDRMVAIGSSAKSRLEGVTTMIEKNAAQRGGDSSAQIRSWCERSAVAGERPELSDTAALLVASGYLTPAGRAILVRRISSGLPVPTLPAGFGELRRLQRAIIQLEHQLDTPMVPGMVATLMRGRLNGLIRRRDDARKQIVTAKGVFAGSTRAVRRERRENVYLEIEERERLFAGLLCTPTPNVNTSNPMRRAGTAAVGRIAGVVGQVAARSGYPQAGEWANRVTFADGGPDVPRPTSPLSSVASFVDGYETLMFLAAHYYDRIMRNPAWRSDHFAVQRTQVNLHAELAEIVADVIALRSVRIDLDRAKRNGGFDASFAAQIDRREASLRPVWTELIDRVQAIGDVAHVVESAAVELRILSEYNRAATIDDRIDALIARSGDREISVDNAKRLSEQVRSGEEQLRIYRDVLEGNIARISPAVPRELPARYEPS
;
A
#
# COMPACT_ATOMS: atom_id res chain seq x y z
N MET A 1 17.63 -25.36 -62.83
CA MET A 1 16.26 -24.79 -62.67
C MET A 1 15.83 -25.05 -61.24
N THR A 2 16.19 -24.17 -60.30
CA THR A 2 15.39 -23.03 -59.78
C THR A 2 14.26 -23.47 -58.85
N TYR A 3 14.57 -23.72 -57.57
CA TYR A 3 13.63 -23.66 -56.43
C TYR A 3 14.42 -23.54 -55.12
N SER A 4 14.91 -22.34 -54.77
CA SER A 4 15.46 -22.09 -53.40
C SER A 4 15.53 -20.59 -53.03
N GLY A 5 14.62 -19.77 -53.57
CA GLY A 5 14.59 -18.31 -53.30
C GLY A 5 13.38 -17.86 -52.47
N ASP A 6 12.19 -18.40 -52.75
CA ASP A 6 10.94 -17.84 -52.24
C ASP A 6 10.56 -18.24 -50.80
N ARG A 7 11.13 -19.32 -50.25
CA ARG A 7 10.77 -19.76 -48.89
C ARG A 7 11.46 -18.97 -47.77
N MET A 8 12.60 -18.33 -48.02
CA MET A 8 13.29 -17.51 -46.99
C MET A 8 12.70 -16.11 -46.85
N VAL A 9 12.15 -15.53 -47.92
CA VAL A 9 11.57 -14.17 -47.88
C VAL A 9 10.19 -14.16 -47.20
N ALA A 10 9.38 -15.21 -47.37
CA ALA A 10 8.06 -15.32 -46.76
C ALA A 10 8.11 -15.49 -45.22
N ILE A 11 9.12 -16.18 -44.69
CA ILE A 11 9.28 -16.39 -43.24
C ILE A 11 9.76 -15.10 -42.56
N GLY A 12 10.65 -14.34 -43.20
CA GLY A 12 11.11 -13.04 -42.69
C GLY A 12 10.00 -11.97 -42.66
N SER A 13 9.13 -11.94 -43.68
CA SER A 13 8.02 -10.98 -43.74
C SER A 13 6.92 -11.29 -42.72
N SER A 14 6.61 -12.57 -42.47
CA SER A 14 5.59 -12.96 -41.48
C SER A 14 6.08 -12.81 -40.03
N ALA A 15 7.38 -12.94 -39.77
CA ALA A 15 7.94 -12.68 -38.44
C ALA A 15 7.98 -11.17 -38.17
N LYS A 16 8.34 -10.35 -39.16
CA LYS A 16 8.39 -8.89 -39.04
C LYS A 16 7.00 -8.27 -38.86
N SER A 17 5.98 -8.74 -39.59
CA SER A 17 4.59 -8.25 -39.41
C SER A 17 3.95 -8.71 -38.10
N ARG A 18 4.34 -9.90 -37.58
CA ARG A 18 3.90 -10.36 -36.24
C ARG A 18 4.58 -9.58 -35.13
N LEU A 19 5.86 -9.24 -35.28
CA LEU A 19 6.58 -8.39 -34.33
C LEU A 19 6.02 -6.96 -34.33
N GLU A 20 5.82 -6.33 -35.50
CA GLU A 20 5.21 -5.00 -35.61
C GLU A 20 3.76 -4.97 -35.09
N GLY A 21 2.98 -6.05 -35.32
CA GLY A 21 1.63 -6.21 -34.77
C GLY A 21 1.60 -6.39 -33.23
N VAL A 22 2.60 -7.06 -32.66
CA VAL A 22 2.74 -7.21 -31.20
C VAL A 22 3.23 -5.91 -30.56
N THR A 23 4.18 -5.19 -31.18
CA THR A 23 4.65 -3.89 -30.68
C THR A 23 3.52 -2.84 -30.69
N THR A 24 2.73 -2.78 -31.77
CA THR A 24 1.58 -1.86 -31.86
C THR A 24 0.40 -2.27 -30.97
N MET A 25 0.19 -3.57 -30.68
CA MET A 25 -0.75 -4.02 -29.65
C MET A 25 -0.28 -3.74 -28.22
N ILE A 26 1.03 -3.80 -27.95
CA ILE A 26 1.62 -3.45 -26.65
C ILE A 26 1.55 -1.93 -26.43
N GLU A 27 1.84 -1.12 -27.45
CA GLU A 27 1.71 0.34 -27.37
C GLU A 27 0.26 0.80 -27.23
N LYS A 28 -0.69 0.17 -27.95
CA LYS A 28 -2.13 0.45 -27.75
C LYS A 28 -2.63 -0.02 -26.38
N ASN A 29 -2.18 -1.19 -25.89
CA ASN A 29 -2.54 -1.62 -24.52
C ASN A 29 -1.88 -0.76 -23.44
N ALA A 30 -0.67 -0.24 -23.65
CA ALA A 30 -0.02 0.68 -22.72
C ALA A 30 -0.75 2.04 -22.67
N ALA A 31 -1.22 2.53 -23.82
CA ALA A 31 -2.04 3.74 -23.90
C ALA A 31 -3.45 3.55 -23.29
N GLN A 32 -4.01 2.33 -23.32
CA GLN A 32 -5.30 2.01 -22.69
C GLN A 32 -5.21 1.61 -21.20
N ARG A 33 -4.01 1.38 -20.65
CA ARG A 33 -3.78 0.97 -19.26
C ARG A 33 -3.12 2.04 -18.39
N GLY A 34 -2.90 3.25 -18.92
CA GLY A 34 -2.31 4.38 -18.18
C GLY A 34 -3.11 4.77 -16.93
N GLY A 35 -2.46 5.43 -15.98
CA GLY A 35 -3.04 5.86 -14.71
C GLY A 35 -4.33 6.68 -14.84
N ASP A 36 -4.96 7.00 -13.70
CA ASP A 36 -6.20 7.77 -13.70
C ASP A 36 -5.99 9.12 -14.40
N SER A 37 -6.67 9.35 -15.53
CA SER A 37 -6.48 10.57 -16.34
C SER A 37 -6.86 11.85 -15.60
N SER A 38 -6.29 13.01 -15.97
CA SER A 38 -6.68 14.31 -15.41
C SER A 38 -8.18 14.59 -15.51
N ALA A 39 -8.86 14.12 -16.56
CA ALA A 39 -10.32 14.24 -16.70
C ALA A 39 -11.06 13.41 -15.64
N GLN A 40 -10.58 12.20 -15.36
CA GLN A 40 -11.13 11.33 -14.32
C GLN A 40 -10.90 11.90 -12.92
N ILE A 41 -9.68 12.36 -12.62
CA ILE A 41 -9.32 13.01 -11.35
C ILE A 41 -10.21 14.26 -11.13
N ARG A 42 -10.40 15.07 -12.17
CA ARG A 42 -11.32 16.22 -12.13
C ARG A 42 -12.73 15.79 -11.76
N SER A 43 -13.27 14.76 -12.42
CA SER A 43 -14.61 14.24 -12.12
C SER A 43 -14.78 13.71 -10.68
N TRP A 44 -13.71 13.20 -10.07
CA TRP A 44 -13.71 12.75 -8.69
C TRP A 44 -13.69 13.92 -7.72
N CYS A 45 -12.91 14.95 -8.01
CA CYS A 45 -12.88 16.17 -7.20
C CYS A 45 -14.22 16.91 -7.26
N GLU A 46 -14.84 17.02 -8.45
CA GLU A 46 -16.17 17.63 -8.62
C GLU A 46 -17.24 16.90 -7.80
N ARG A 47 -17.20 15.56 -7.76
CA ARG A 47 -18.13 14.73 -6.97
C ARG A 47 -17.70 14.55 -5.52
N SER A 48 -16.51 15.04 -5.14
CA SER A 48 -15.87 14.79 -3.85
C SER A 48 -15.84 13.31 -3.46
N ALA A 49 -15.63 12.44 -4.45
CA ALA A 49 -15.79 10.99 -4.30
C ALA A 49 -14.94 10.21 -5.29
N VAL A 50 -14.34 9.12 -4.80
CA VAL A 50 -13.48 8.22 -5.59
C VAL A 50 -14.13 6.83 -5.61
N ALA A 51 -14.10 6.18 -6.77
CA ALA A 51 -14.61 4.83 -6.92
C ALA A 51 -13.72 3.80 -6.19
N GLY A 52 -14.37 2.76 -5.65
CA GLY A 52 -13.75 1.66 -4.92
C GLY A 52 -13.54 1.95 -3.44
N GLU A 53 -13.30 0.87 -2.68
CA GLU A 53 -12.84 0.98 -1.31
C GLU A 53 -11.38 1.42 -1.33
N ARG A 54 -11.07 2.50 -0.60
CA ARG A 54 -9.71 3.04 -0.53
C ARG A 54 -9.18 2.86 0.90
N PRO A 55 -7.98 2.27 1.07
CA PRO A 55 -7.38 2.11 2.39
C PRO A 55 -7.02 3.48 2.98
N GLU A 56 -6.83 3.51 4.30
CA GLU A 56 -6.29 4.69 4.96
C GLU A 56 -4.84 4.97 4.52
N LEU A 57 -4.48 6.26 4.57
CA LEU A 57 -3.11 6.72 4.33
C LEU A 57 -2.16 6.17 5.40
N SER A 58 -0.94 5.86 5.00
CA SER A 58 0.16 5.54 5.92
C SER A 58 0.48 6.71 6.84
N ASP A 59 1.17 6.44 7.94
CA ASP A 59 1.61 7.47 8.87
C ASP A 59 2.53 8.50 8.20
N THR A 60 3.43 8.05 7.33
CA THR A 60 4.32 8.95 6.57
C THR A 60 3.54 9.83 5.60
N ALA A 61 2.59 9.26 4.85
CA ALA A 61 1.75 10.05 3.94
C ALA A 61 0.88 11.06 4.70
N ALA A 62 0.28 10.66 5.83
CA ALA A 62 -0.49 11.57 6.68
C ALA A 62 0.38 12.73 7.23
N LEU A 63 1.62 12.46 7.65
CA LEU A 63 2.54 13.50 8.10
C LEU A 63 2.94 14.45 6.95
N LEU A 64 3.19 13.94 5.75
CA LEU A 64 3.51 14.77 4.59
C LEU A 64 2.31 15.63 4.16
N VAL A 65 1.09 15.10 4.24
CA VAL A 65 -0.11 15.91 4.01
C VAL A 65 -0.26 16.97 5.11
N ALA A 66 -0.10 16.60 6.38
CA ALA A 66 -0.14 17.56 7.49
C ALA A 66 0.95 18.63 7.39
N SER A 67 2.07 18.32 6.73
CA SER A 67 3.18 19.26 6.51
C SER A 67 2.80 20.48 5.67
N GLY A 68 1.74 20.38 4.86
CA GLY A 68 1.22 21.52 4.09
C GLY A 68 0.69 22.67 4.96
N TYR A 69 0.42 22.42 6.26
CA TYR A 69 0.05 23.45 7.23
C TYR A 69 1.24 24.09 7.96
N LEU A 70 2.46 23.59 7.73
CA LEU A 70 3.68 24.16 8.31
C LEU A 70 4.16 25.37 7.52
N THR A 71 5.06 26.14 8.12
CA THR A 71 5.82 27.13 7.34
C THR A 71 6.67 26.42 6.27
N PRO A 72 7.07 27.11 5.17
CA PRO A 72 7.94 26.52 4.16
C PRO A 72 9.23 25.92 4.75
N ALA A 73 9.81 26.58 5.76
CA ALA A 73 10.98 26.09 6.48
C ALA A 73 10.67 24.83 7.31
N GLY A 74 9.57 24.84 8.08
CA GLY A 74 9.13 23.68 8.86
C GLY A 74 8.82 22.46 7.99
N ARG A 75 8.18 22.68 6.84
CA ARG A 75 7.90 21.65 5.83
C ARG A 75 9.19 21.05 5.26
N ALA A 76 10.14 21.88 4.83
CA ALA A 76 11.44 21.42 4.33
C ALA A 76 12.21 20.58 5.36
N ILE A 77 12.16 20.98 6.64
CA ILE A 77 12.76 20.22 7.75
C ILE A 77 12.12 18.85 7.90
N LEU A 78 10.78 18.77 7.89
CA LEU A 78 10.07 17.50 8.02
C LEU A 78 10.32 16.57 6.83
N VAL A 79 10.29 17.12 5.61
CA VAL A 79 10.62 16.39 4.37
C VAL A 79 12.04 15.83 4.45
N ARG A 80 13.02 16.66 4.84
CA ARG A 80 14.41 16.22 5.01
C ARG A 80 14.55 15.12 6.06
N ARG A 81 13.82 15.23 7.17
CA ARG A 81 13.81 14.21 8.23
C ARG A 81 13.33 12.86 7.68
N ILE A 82 12.21 12.86 6.96
CA ILE A 82 11.63 11.66 6.34
C ILE A 82 12.56 11.09 5.27
N SER A 83 13.08 11.93 4.37
CA SER A 83 13.95 11.48 3.27
C SER A 83 15.28 10.91 3.77
N SER A 84 15.74 11.34 4.96
CA SER A 84 16.95 10.83 5.60
C SER A 84 16.71 9.58 6.44
N GLY A 85 15.49 9.04 6.47
CA GLY A 85 15.13 7.85 7.25
C GLY A 85 15.14 8.07 8.76
N LEU A 86 15.09 9.33 9.22
CA LEU A 86 15.02 9.63 10.65
C LEU A 86 13.61 9.33 11.17
N PRO A 87 13.49 8.98 12.47
CA PRO A 87 12.20 8.67 13.06
C PRO A 87 11.25 9.88 12.98
N VAL A 88 9.97 9.56 12.78
CA VAL A 88 8.85 10.50 12.74
C VAL A 88 7.79 10.09 13.77
N PRO A 89 6.98 11.02 14.28
CA PRO A 89 6.01 10.70 15.31
C PRO A 89 4.89 9.82 14.73
N THR A 90 4.51 8.78 15.45
CA THR A 90 3.42 7.86 15.08
C THR A 90 2.45 7.72 16.26
N LEU A 91 1.23 7.25 15.97
CA LEU A 91 0.25 6.91 17.01
C LEU A 91 0.03 5.40 16.99
N PRO A 92 -0.11 4.73 18.15
CA PRO A 92 -0.37 3.29 18.20
C PRO A 92 -1.62 2.84 17.44
N ALA A 93 -2.64 3.71 17.38
CA ALA A 93 -3.89 3.47 16.65
C ALA A 93 -3.91 4.08 15.23
N GLY A 94 -2.78 4.66 14.79
CA GLY A 94 -2.65 5.38 13.52
C GLY A 94 -3.36 6.74 13.51
N PHE A 95 -3.09 7.54 12.48
CA PHE A 95 -3.73 8.86 12.32
C PHE A 95 -5.19 8.81 11.85
N GLY A 96 -5.68 7.66 11.37
CA GLY A 96 -7.10 7.47 11.05
C GLY A 96 -8.02 7.65 12.25
N GLU A 97 -7.67 7.05 13.40
CA GLU A 97 -8.46 7.19 14.63
C GLU A 97 -8.42 8.62 15.17
N LEU A 98 -7.28 9.32 15.06
CA LEU A 98 -7.17 10.73 15.47
C LEU A 98 -8.19 11.62 14.74
N ARG A 99 -8.37 11.39 13.44
CA ARG A 99 -9.32 12.14 12.62
C ARG A 99 -10.76 11.79 12.91
N ARG A 100 -11.05 10.49 13.11
CA ARG A 100 -12.37 10.05 13.59
C ARG A 100 -12.72 10.69 14.94
N LEU A 101 -11.74 10.77 15.84
CA LEU A 101 -11.89 11.43 17.13
C LEU A 101 -12.21 12.92 16.95
N GLN A 102 -11.46 13.64 16.11
CA GLN A 102 -11.73 15.06 15.84
C GLN A 102 -13.11 15.29 15.24
N ARG A 103 -13.56 14.44 14.30
CA ARG A 103 -14.91 14.55 13.74
C ARG A 103 -15.99 14.30 14.78
N ALA A 104 -15.80 13.32 15.67
CA ALA A 104 -16.73 13.07 16.76
C ALA A 104 -16.83 14.25 17.74
N ILE A 105 -15.73 14.99 17.95
CA ILE A 105 -15.71 16.24 18.71
C ILE A 105 -16.57 17.29 17.99
N ILE A 106 -16.27 17.59 16.72
CA ILE A 106 -16.98 18.61 15.94
C ILE A 106 -18.49 18.30 15.84
N GLN A 107 -18.85 17.02 15.63
CA GLN A 107 -20.25 16.60 15.56
C GLN A 107 -20.97 16.83 16.89
N LEU A 108 -20.34 16.51 18.03
CA LEU A 108 -20.94 16.73 19.35
C LEU A 108 -21.03 18.22 19.70
N GLU A 109 -20.04 19.03 19.32
CA GLU A 109 -20.07 20.48 19.46
C GLU A 109 -21.26 21.07 18.69
N HIS A 110 -21.43 20.69 17.42
CA HIS A 110 -22.56 21.15 16.61
C HIS A 110 -23.91 20.71 17.16
N GLN A 111 -24.01 19.48 17.69
CA GLN A 111 -25.23 19.00 18.35
C GLN A 111 -25.54 19.81 19.62
N LEU A 112 -24.53 20.18 20.41
CA LEU A 112 -24.69 20.99 21.62
C LEU A 112 -25.04 22.45 21.31
N ASP A 113 -24.57 22.99 20.20
CA ASP A 113 -24.91 24.35 19.72
C ASP A 113 -26.35 24.44 19.19
N THR A 114 -27.01 23.30 18.95
CA THR A 114 -28.40 23.27 18.50
C THR A 114 -29.34 23.59 19.68
N PRO A 115 -30.23 24.61 19.57
CA PRO A 115 -31.02 25.15 20.69
C PRO A 115 -32.10 24.21 21.27
N MET A 116 -32.20 22.98 20.78
CA MET A 116 -33.28 22.02 21.09
C MET A 116 -32.82 20.83 21.96
N VAL A 117 -31.60 20.84 22.52
CA VAL A 117 -31.10 19.73 23.34
C VAL A 117 -31.58 19.85 24.79
N PRO A 118 -32.32 18.85 25.34
CA PRO A 118 -32.73 18.86 26.74
C PRO A 118 -31.54 18.94 27.72
N GLY A 119 -31.69 19.65 28.84
CA GLY A 119 -30.57 19.96 29.75
C GLY A 119 -29.81 18.75 30.34
N MET A 120 -30.50 17.65 30.64
CA MET A 120 -29.86 16.43 31.11
C MET A 120 -29.03 15.75 30.00
N VAL A 121 -29.54 15.74 28.77
CA VAL A 121 -28.85 15.22 27.59
C VAL A 121 -27.63 16.07 27.26
N ALA A 122 -27.77 17.40 27.30
CA ALA A 122 -26.68 18.33 27.08
C ALA A 122 -25.55 18.11 28.11
N THR A 123 -25.88 17.73 29.34
CA THR A 123 -24.88 17.43 30.38
C THR A 123 -24.12 16.14 30.08
N LEU A 124 -24.81 15.08 29.64
CA LEU A 124 -24.17 13.82 29.24
C LEU A 124 -23.31 14.00 27.99
N MET A 125 -23.79 14.73 26.98
CA MET A 125 -23.06 15.06 25.77
C MET A 125 -21.79 15.86 26.07
N ARG A 126 -21.86 16.86 26.97
CA ARG A 126 -20.68 17.60 27.45
C ARG A 126 -19.67 16.69 28.17
N GLY A 127 -20.14 15.75 28.99
CA GLY A 127 -19.27 14.76 29.64
C GLY A 127 -18.50 13.88 28.62
N ARG A 128 -19.19 13.41 27.58
CA ARG A 128 -18.59 12.66 26.47
C ARG A 128 -17.60 13.51 25.67
N LEU A 129 -17.98 14.75 25.34
CA LEU A 129 -17.12 15.71 24.64
C LEU A 129 -15.81 15.93 25.42
N ASN A 130 -15.89 16.18 26.72
CA ASN A 130 -14.71 16.32 27.58
C ASN A 130 -13.80 15.07 27.56
N GLY A 131 -14.39 13.87 27.52
CA GLY A 131 -13.63 12.63 27.37
C GLY A 131 -12.90 12.52 26.04
N LEU A 132 -13.52 12.94 24.94
CA LEU A 132 -12.88 12.96 23.61
C LEU A 132 -11.78 14.03 23.53
N ILE A 133 -12.02 15.22 24.08
CA ILE A 133 -11.02 16.29 24.15
C ILE A 133 -9.77 15.82 24.91
N ARG A 134 -9.92 15.14 26.06
CA ARG A 134 -8.78 14.58 26.79
C ARG A 134 -7.97 13.60 25.94
N ARG A 135 -8.63 12.70 25.22
CA ARG A 135 -7.96 11.74 24.31
C ARG A 135 -7.23 12.46 23.17
N ARG A 136 -7.80 13.54 22.62
CA ARG A 136 -7.12 14.39 21.63
C ARG A 136 -5.87 15.03 22.23
N ASP A 137 -5.98 15.56 23.44
CA ASP A 137 -4.87 16.24 24.12
C ASP A 137 -3.74 15.26 24.48
N ASP A 138 -4.07 14.01 24.79
CA ASP A 138 -3.07 12.95 24.99
C ASP A 138 -2.37 12.59 23.67
N ALA A 139 -3.11 12.49 22.56
CA ALA A 139 -2.52 12.33 21.23
C ALA A 139 -1.63 13.53 20.86
N ARG A 140 -2.05 14.76 21.19
CA ARG A 140 -1.25 15.99 21.01
C ARG A 140 0.07 15.88 21.76
N LYS A 141 0.05 15.51 23.04
CA LYS A 141 1.27 15.35 23.84
C LYS A 141 2.22 14.33 23.22
N GLN A 142 1.69 13.21 22.73
CA GLN A 142 2.49 12.18 22.06
C GLN A 142 3.18 12.70 20.79
N ILE A 143 2.48 13.47 19.95
CA ILE A 143 3.04 14.00 18.69
C ILE A 143 3.98 15.20 18.92
N VAL A 144 3.61 16.12 19.80
CA VAL A 144 4.39 17.36 20.03
C VAL A 144 5.66 17.06 20.82
N THR A 145 5.55 16.23 21.87
CA THR A 145 6.70 15.86 22.69
C THR A 145 7.53 14.78 22.00
N ALA A 146 6.85 13.78 21.41
CA ALA A 146 7.41 12.62 20.70
C ALA A 146 8.79 12.20 21.22
N LYS A 147 8.81 11.74 22.48
CA LYS A 147 10.04 11.35 23.18
C LYS A 147 10.75 10.26 22.38
N GLY A 148 12.03 10.48 22.08
CA GLY A 148 12.84 9.55 21.26
C GLY A 148 12.73 9.78 19.75
N VAL A 149 11.73 10.54 19.30
CA VAL A 149 11.66 11.04 17.92
C VAL A 149 12.40 12.36 17.83
N PHE A 150 12.01 13.37 18.60
CA PHE A 150 12.66 14.68 18.59
C PHE A 150 13.75 14.81 19.65
N ALA A 151 14.79 15.59 19.34
CA ALA A 151 15.83 15.91 20.30
C ALA A 151 15.27 16.64 21.54
N GLY A 152 15.51 16.06 22.72
CA GLY A 152 15.11 16.65 24.01
C GLY A 152 16.26 17.31 24.79
N SER A 153 17.52 16.98 24.50
CA SER A 153 18.69 17.58 25.18
C SER A 153 19.29 18.72 24.37
N THR A 154 19.85 19.74 25.04
CA THR A 154 20.44 20.92 24.39
C THR A 154 21.51 20.55 23.35
N ARG A 155 22.34 19.53 23.64
CA ARG A 155 23.35 19.03 22.71
C ARG A 155 22.73 18.37 21.48
N ALA A 156 21.69 17.55 21.67
CA ALA A 156 20.98 16.91 20.56
C ALA A 156 20.25 17.96 19.69
N VAL A 157 19.62 18.96 20.31
CA VAL A 157 18.96 20.07 19.59
C VAL A 157 19.96 20.84 18.73
N ARG A 158 21.14 21.19 19.28
CA ARG A 158 22.20 21.86 18.51
C ARG A 158 22.73 21.01 17.36
N ARG A 159 22.73 19.68 17.50
CA ARG A 159 23.11 18.76 16.43
C ARG A 159 22.05 18.74 15.34
N GLU A 160 20.79 18.48 15.69
CA GLU A 160 19.69 18.43 14.72
C GLU A 160 19.50 19.77 14.00
N ARG A 161 19.74 20.92 14.67
CA ARG A 161 19.71 22.23 14.01
C ARG A 161 20.84 22.40 12.99
N ARG A 162 22.06 21.95 13.29
CA ARG A 162 23.18 21.95 12.32
C ARG A 162 22.91 21.04 11.12
N GLU A 163 22.21 19.94 11.35
CA GLU A 163 21.80 18.99 10.32
C GLU A 163 20.50 19.44 9.61
N ASN A 164 19.92 20.60 9.96
CA ASN A 164 18.60 21.12 9.54
C ASN A 164 17.47 20.07 9.55
N VAL A 165 17.41 19.26 10.61
CA VAL A 165 16.34 18.27 10.84
C VAL A 165 15.54 18.54 12.12
N TYR A 166 15.91 19.58 12.87
CA TYR A 166 15.22 19.97 14.10
C TYR A 166 13.93 20.73 13.80
N LEU A 167 12.78 20.15 14.17
CA LEU A 167 11.49 20.82 14.07
C LEU A 167 11.19 21.59 15.37
N GLU A 168 10.94 22.90 15.28
CA GLU A 168 10.59 23.73 16.43
C GLU A 168 9.26 23.33 17.07
N ILE A 169 9.07 23.63 18.35
CA ILE A 169 7.85 23.24 19.10
C ILE A 169 6.59 23.83 18.43
N GLU A 170 6.65 25.09 17.98
CA GLU A 170 5.54 25.72 17.25
C GLU A 170 5.17 24.97 15.97
N GLU A 171 6.17 24.50 15.21
CA GLU A 171 5.93 23.70 14.01
C GLU A 171 5.38 22.31 14.35
N ARG A 172 5.75 21.73 15.49
CA ARG A 172 5.16 20.46 15.95
C ARG A 172 3.68 20.62 16.32
N GLU A 173 3.32 21.76 16.92
CA GLU A 173 1.92 22.11 17.20
C GLU A 173 1.12 22.31 15.90
N ARG A 174 1.69 23.04 14.93
CA ARG A 174 1.10 23.19 13.59
C ARG A 174 0.96 21.84 12.89
N LEU A 175 1.95 20.95 13.02
CA LEU A 175 1.90 19.60 12.47
C LEU A 175 0.74 18.80 13.09
N PHE A 176 0.57 18.86 14.41
CA PHE A 176 -0.55 18.22 15.08
C PHE A 176 -1.89 18.78 14.60
N ALA A 177 -2.03 20.11 14.51
CA ALA A 177 -3.23 20.73 13.96
C ALA A 177 -3.52 20.28 12.52
N GLY A 178 -2.47 20.22 11.67
CA GLY A 178 -2.59 19.73 10.31
C GLY A 178 -3.00 18.27 10.21
N LEU A 179 -2.52 17.40 11.11
CA LEU A 179 -2.90 15.98 11.17
C LEU A 179 -4.41 15.78 11.38
N LEU A 180 -5.05 16.68 12.15
CA LEU A 180 -6.50 16.68 12.36
C LEU A 180 -7.28 16.96 11.06
N CYS A 181 -6.65 17.61 10.08
CA CYS A 181 -7.23 18.01 8.81
C CYS A 181 -6.86 17.08 7.63
N THR A 182 -6.09 16.02 7.85
CA THR A 182 -5.67 15.12 6.76
C THR A 182 -6.84 14.28 6.21
N PRO A 183 -6.86 13.98 4.91
CA PRO A 183 -8.04 13.43 4.25
C PRO A 183 -8.27 11.94 4.58
N THR A 184 -9.51 11.56 4.90
CA THR A 184 -9.87 10.13 5.09
C THR A 184 -10.95 9.69 4.12
N PRO A 185 -10.86 8.48 3.56
CA PRO A 185 -11.95 7.89 2.82
C PRO A 185 -13.13 7.58 3.77
N ASN A 186 -14.36 7.63 3.24
CA ASN A 186 -15.60 7.28 3.95
C ASN A 186 -16.00 8.27 5.06
N VAL A 187 -16.03 9.57 4.72
CA VAL A 187 -16.47 10.65 5.61
C VAL A 187 -17.86 10.40 6.24
N ASN A 188 -18.75 9.62 5.58
CA ASN A 188 -20.12 9.35 6.05
C ASN A 188 -20.49 7.86 6.16
N THR A 189 -19.63 6.94 5.71
CA THR A 189 -19.94 5.51 5.68
C THR A 189 -19.58 4.90 7.03
N SER A 190 -20.53 4.97 7.97
CA SER A 190 -20.50 4.17 9.18
C SER A 190 -20.43 2.69 8.79
N ASN A 191 -19.25 2.09 8.95
CA ASN A 191 -19.06 0.65 8.85
C ASN A 191 -20.05 -0.04 9.83
N PRO A 192 -20.85 -1.06 9.45
CA PRO A 192 -21.89 -1.68 10.29
C PRO A 192 -21.44 -2.07 11.70
N MET A 193 -20.16 -2.41 11.88
CA MET A 193 -19.57 -2.74 13.19
C MET A 193 -19.57 -1.55 14.17
N ARG A 194 -19.61 -0.31 13.68
CA ARG A 194 -19.58 0.93 14.49
C ARG A 194 -20.95 1.60 14.69
N ARG A 195 -22.05 0.96 14.25
CA ARG A 195 -23.40 1.25 14.79
C ARG A 195 -23.46 1.08 16.31
N ALA A 196 -22.47 0.45 16.95
CA ALA A 196 -22.35 0.40 18.41
C ALA A 196 -22.21 1.79 19.08
N GLY A 197 -21.63 2.78 18.38
CA GLY A 197 -21.47 4.16 18.87
C GLY A 197 -22.72 5.03 18.72
N THR A 198 -23.45 4.88 17.61
CA THR A 198 -24.79 5.47 17.43
C THR A 198 -25.84 4.72 18.26
N ALA A 199 -25.67 3.43 18.53
CA ALA A 199 -26.44 2.69 19.52
C ALA A 199 -26.17 3.15 20.96
N ALA A 200 -25.09 3.90 21.24
CA ALA A 200 -24.93 4.56 22.54
C ALA A 200 -25.78 5.84 22.63
N VAL A 201 -25.92 6.60 21.54
CA VAL A 201 -26.87 7.73 21.45
C VAL A 201 -28.31 7.22 21.42
N GLY A 202 -28.59 6.12 20.71
CA GLY A 202 -29.87 5.42 20.75
C GLY A 202 -30.17 4.77 22.12
N ARG A 203 -29.15 4.31 22.85
CA ARG A 203 -29.31 3.89 24.26
C ARG A 203 -29.56 5.07 25.19
N ILE A 204 -28.89 6.20 25.00
CA ILE A 204 -29.13 7.43 25.78
C ILE A 204 -30.51 7.99 25.44
N ALA A 205 -30.89 8.06 24.17
CA ALA A 205 -32.22 8.46 23.71
C ALA A 205 -33.30 7.46 24.15
N GLY A 206 -32.99 6.15 24.23
CA GLY A 206 -33.88 5.12 24.75
C GLY A 206 -34.05 5.16 26.27
N VAL A 207 -32.97 5.41 27.02
CA VAL A 207 -33.01 5.63 28.48
C VAL A 207 -33.72 6.94 28.80
N VAL A 208 -33.46 8.02 28.05
CA VAL A 208 -34.14 9.31 28.18
C VAL A 208 -35.60 9.21 27.73
N GLY A 209 -35.91 8.42 26.70
CA GLY A 209 -37.27 8.11 26.26
C GLY A 209 -38.05 7.31 27.30
N GLN A 210 -37.42 6.31 27.95
CA GLN A 210 -38.03 5.56 29.06
C GLN A 210 -38.22 6.42 30.32
N VAL A 211 -37.28 7.31 30.62
CA VAL A 211 -37.40 8.26 31.73
C VAL A 211 -38.45 9.32 31.43
N ALA A 212 -38.51 9.87 30.21
CA ALA A 212 -39.51 10.85 29.77
C ALA A 212 -40.93 10.25 29.70
N ALA A 213 -41.06 8.98 29.29
CA ALA A 213 -42.31 8.24 29.33
C ALA A 213 -42.80 7.99 30.76
N ARG A 214 -41.90 7.90 31.74
CA ARG A 214 -42.23 7.80 33.17
C ARG A 214 -42.45 9.14 33.86
N SER A 215 -41.83 10.22 33.40
CA SER A 215 -41.81 11.52 34.08
C SER A 215 -42.63 12.63 33.38
N GLY A 216 -43.22 12.35 32.22
CA GLY A 216 -44.16 13.26 31.55
C GLY A 216 -43.52 14.44 30.81
N TYR A 217 -42.26 14.34 30.38
CA TYR A 217 -41.57 15.40 29.63
C TYR A 217 -41.66 15.18 28.10
N PRO A 218 -42.60 15.82 27.38
CA PRO A 218 -42.83 15.58 25.95
C PRO A 218 -41.66 16.02 25.04
N GLN A 219 -40.95 17.08 25.41
CA GLN A 219 -39.83 17.63 24.63
C GLN A 219 -38.64 16.67 24.50
N ALA A 220 -38.42 15.81 25.50
CA ALA A 220 -37.34 14.81 25.47
C ALA A 220 -37.68 13.63 24.55
N GLY A 221 -38.97 13.26 24.45
CA GLY A 221 -39.45 12.25 23.51
C GLY A 221 -39.41 12.73 22.05
N GLU A 222 -39.78 13.99 21.80
CA GLU A 222 -39.66 14.62 20.48
C GLU A 222 -38.21 14.79 20.03
N TRP A 223 -37.29 15.09 20.95
CA TRP A 223 -35.86 15.11 20.67
C TRP A 223 -35.33 13.71 20.36
N ALA A 224 -35.72 12.69 21.14
CA ALA A 224 -35.32 11.30 20.89
C ALA A 224 -35.81 10.82 19.52
N ASN A 225 -37.07 11.11 19.17
CA ASN A 225 -37.62 10.84 17.85
C ASN A 225 -36.89 11.62 16.75
N ARG A 226 -36.61 12.92 16.94
CA ARG A 226 -35.86 13.70 15.95
C ARG A 226 -34.43 13.20 15.77
N VAL A 227 -33.76 12.72 16.81
CA VAL A 227 -32.42 12.15 16.69
C VAL A 227 -32.46 10.79 16.00
N THR A 228 -33.47 9.95 16.25
CA THR A 228 -33.63 8.67 15.53
C THR A 228 -34.05 8.86 14.07
N PHE A 229 -34.84 9.89 13.74
CA PHE A 229 -35.25 10.20 12.37
C PHE A 229 -34.24 11.07 11.59
N ALA A 230 -33.48 11.95 12.25
CA ALA A 230 -32.43 12.75 11.61
C ALA A 230 -31.19 11.92 11.26
N ASP A 231 -30.90 10.85 12.01
CA ASP A 231 -29.88 9.85 11.67
C ASP A 231 -30.44 8.66 10.86
N GLY A 232 -31.73 8.69 10.50
CA GLY A 232 -32.44 7.58 9.86
C GLY A 232 -33.59 8.05 8.98
N GLY A 233 -33.29 8.55 7.78
CA GLY A 233 -34.26 8.61 6.69
C GLY A 233 -34.78 7.19 6.35
N PRO A 234 -35.97 7.05 5.75
CA PRO A 234 -36.57 5.75 5.48
C PRO A 234 -35.60 4.85 4.70
N ASP A 235 -35.47 3.60 5.14
CA ASP A 235 -34.72 2.53 4.50
C ASP A 235 -35.02 2.50 2.99
N VAL A 236 -34.19 3.17 2.21
CA VAL A 236 -33.93 2.74 0.84
C VAL A 236 -32.83 1.70 1.00
N PRO A 237 -33.10 0.40 0.80
CA PRO A 237 -32.06 -0.61 0.79
C PRO A 237 -31.11 -0.26 -0.35
N ARG A 238 -30.00 0.40 -0.03
CA ARG A 238 -28.93 0.65 -1.00
C ARG A 238 -28.39 -0.74 -1.33
N PRO A 239 -28.44 -1.17 -2.60
CA PRO A 239 -28.17 -2.54 -2.96
C PRO A 239 -26.78 -2.91 -2.43
N THR A 240 -26.74 -3.97 -1.63
CA THR A 240 -25.54 -4.68 -1.17
C THR A 240 -24.89 -5.40 -2.35
N SER A 241 -24.52 -4.63 -3.39
CA SER A 241 -23.57 -5.10 -4.39
C SER A 241 -22.17 -4.80 -3.86
N PRO A 242 -21.35 -5.82 -3.55
CA PRO A 242 -19.95 -5.65 -3.12
C PRO A 242 -19.04 -5.03 -4.21
N LEU A 243 -19.62 -4.56 -5.32
CA LEU A 243 -18.95 -4.06 -6.52
C LEU A 243 -18.96 -2.52 -6.66
N SER A 244 -19.51 -1.77 -5.69
CA SER A 244 -19.57 -0.29 -5.79
C SER A 244 -19.46 0.43 -4.45
N SER A 245 -18.44 0.12 -3.65
CA SER A 245 -18.04 1.01 -2.56
C SER A 245 -17.44 2.30 -3.14
N VAL A 246 -17.82 3.45 -2.57
CA VAL A 246 -17.35 4.77 -2.99
C VAL A 246 -16.75 5.47 -1.78
N ALA A 247 -15.52 5.92 -1.88
CA ALA A 247 -14.87 6.73 -0.86
C ALA A 247 -15.29 8.20 -1.02
N SER A 248 -16.06 8.74 -0.07
CA SER A 248 -16.51 10.14 -0.06
C SER A 248 -15.62 11.04 0.81
N PHE A 249 -15.45 12.30 0.41
CA PHE A 249 -14.66 13.35 1.08
C PHE A 249 -15.52 14.60 1.36
N VAL A 250 -15.02 15.56 2.15
CA VAL A 250 -15.74 16.81 2.45
C VAL A 250 -15.84 17.70 1.21
N ASP A 251 -14.77 17.80 0.43
CA ASP A 251 -14.74 18.57 -0.82
C ASP A 251 -13.71 18.02 -1.84
N GLY A 252 -13.66 18.67 -3.00
CA GLY A 252 -12.72 18.34 -4.07
C GLY A 252 -11.25 18.56 -3.69
N TYR A 253 -10.95 19.54 -2.82
CA TYR A 253 -9.59 19.79 -2.34
C TYR A 253 -9.10 18.64 -1.44
N GLU A 254 -9.95 18.17 -0.52
CA GLU A 254 -9.66 16.99 0.30
C GLU A 254 -9.49 15.73 -0.58
N THR A 255 -10.33 15.59 -1.61
CA THR A 255 -10.23 14.49 -2.57
C THR A 255 -8.88 14.49 -3.29
N LEU A 256 -8.41 15.66 -3.76
CA LEU A 256 -7.14 15.78 -4.47
C LEU A 256 -5.93 15.49 -3.56
N MET A 257 -5.94 16.00 -2.32
CA MET A 257 -4.92 15.67 -1.32
C MET A 257 -4.87 14.17 -1.02
N PHE A 258 -6.04 13.52 -0.93
CA PHE A 258 -6.12 12.09 -0.72
C PHE A 258 -5.50 11.30 -1.87
N LEU A 259 -5.83 11.66 -3.11
CA LEU A 259 -5.32 10.99 -4.30
C LEU A 259 -3.79 11.11 -4.39
N ALA A 260 -3.24 12.31 -4.20
CA ALA A 260 -1.79 12.54 -4.18
C ALA A 260 -1.09 11.64 -3.15
N ALA A 261 -1.61 11.62 -1.92
CA ALA A 261 -1.06 10.81 -0.83
C ALA A 261 -1.23 9.30 -1.08
N HIS A 262 -2.34 8.90 -1.71
CA HIS A 262 -2.62 7.52 -2.06
C HIS A 262 -1.67 6.99 -3.14
N TYR A 263 -1.40 7.75 -4.21
CA TYR A 263 -0.42 7.38 -5.22
C TYR A 263 1.00 7.33 -4.65
N TYR A 264 1.36 8.31 -3.81
CA TYR A 264 2.62 8.29 -3.07
C TYR A 264 2.78 7.00 -2.25
N ASP A 265 1.75 6.58 -1.51
CA ASP A 265 1.79 5.34 -0.73
C ASP A 265 1.94 4.09 -1.60
N ARG A 266 1.27 4.06 -2.76
CA ARG A 266 1.40 2.96 -3.73
C ARG A 266 2.83 2.82 -4.22
N ILE A 267 3.48 3.93 -4.57
CA ILE A 267 4.89 3.94 -5.00
C ILE A 267 5.79 3.48 -3.86
N MET A 268 5.65 4.07 -2.67
CA MET A 268 6.56 3.81 -1.54
C MET A 268 6.44 2.42 -0.94
N ARG A 269 5.27 1.77 -1.05
CA ARG A 269 5.04 0.38 -0.61
C ARG A 269 5.49 -0.64 -1.65
N ASN A 270 5.66 -0.23 -2.91
CA ASN A 270 6.06 -1.15 -3.96
C ASN A 270 7.56 -1.50 -3.84
N PRO A 271 7.92 -2.81 -3.73
CA PRO A 271 9.32 -3.20 -3.62
C PRO A 271 10.16 -2.84 -4.86
N ALA A 272 9.55 -2.75 -6.05
CA ALA A 272 10.25 -2.35 -7.26
C ALA A 272 10.85 -0.95 -7.12
N TRP A 273 10.15 0.01 -6.50
CA TRP A 273 10.67 1.35 -6.26
C TRP A 273 11.96 1.36 -5.43
N ARG A 274 12.12 0.39 -4.52
CA ARG A 274 13.30 0.27 -3.65
C ARG A 274 14.43 -0.54 -4.27
N SER A 275 14.19 -1.18 -5.41
CA SER A 275 15.21 -1.93 -6.14
C SER A 275 16.27 -1.01 -6.77
N ASP A 276 17.35 -1.61 -7.23
CA ASP A 276 18.42 -0.90 -7.93
C ASP A 276 17.97 -0.37 -9.30
N HIS A 277 16.92 -0.95 -9.89
CA HIS A 277 16.38 -0.52 -11.19
C HIS A 277 15.83 0.91 -11.18
N PHE A 278 15.43 1.42 -10.00
CA PHE A 278 14.96 2.80 -9.82
C PHE A 278 15.94 3.67 -9.03
N ALA A 279 17.21 3.25 -8.86
CA ALA A 279 18.19 3.99 -8.07
C ALA A 279 18.44 5.41 -8.61
N VAL A 280 18.51 5.56 -9.94
CA VAL A 280 18.71 6.87 -10.60
C VAL A 280 17.48 7.76 -10.46
N GLN A 281 16.28 7.21 -10.62
CA GLN A 281 15.03 7.97 -10.51
C GLN A 281 14.80 8.44 -9.07
N ARG A 282 15.19 7.64 -8.06
CA ARG A 282 15.15 8.01 -6.65
C ARG A 282 16.08 9.16 -6.28
N THR A 283 17.18 9.38 -7.01
CA THR A 283 18.05 10.55 -6.79
C THR A 283 17.57 11.79 -7.51
N GLN A 284 16.83 11.63 -8.62
CA GLN A 284 16.29 12.74 -9.41
C GLN A 284 15.00 13.33 -8.83
N VAL A 285 14.14 12.49 -8.22
CA VAL A 285 12.82 12.93 -7.73
C VAL A 285 12.69 12.65 -6.24
N ASN A 286 12.48 13.70 -5.45
CA ASN A 286 12.11 13.58 -4.05
C ASN A 286 10.58 13.57 -3.91
N LEU A 287 9.97 12.38 -3.97
CA LEU A 287 8.51 12.23 -3.83
C LEU A 287 7.96 12.76 -2.50
N HIS A 288 8.77 12.77 -1.44
CA HIS A 288 8.34 13.35 -0.16
C HIS A 288 8.14 14.87 -0.30
N ALA A 289 9.06 15.54 -0.99
CA ALA A 289 8.96 16.97 -1.26
C ALA A 289 7.78 17.27 -2.19
N GLU A 290 7.62 16.50 -3.28
CA GLU A 290 6.52 16.73 -4.23
C GLU A 290 5.14 16.59 -3.58
N LEU A 291 4.92 15.55 -2.76
CA LEU A 291 3.65 15.41 -2.04
C LEU A 291 3.42 16.59 -1.09
N ALA A 292 4.46 17.01 -0.36
CA ALA A 292 4.36 18.11 0.60
C ALA A 292 4.05 19.46 -0.07
N GLU A 293 4.66 19.75 -1.22
CA GLU A 293 4.40 20.97 -1.99
C GLU A 293 3.00 20.96 -2.63
N ILE A 294 2.59 19.85 -3.28
CA ILE A 294 1.23 19.74 -3.85
C ILE A 294 0.18 19.99 -2.77
N VAL A 295 0.35 19.40 -1.58
CA VAL A 295 -0.61 19.59 -0.49
C VAL A 295 -0.60 21.03 0.03
N ALA A 296 0.57 21.65 0.18
CA ALA A 296 0.67 23.06 0.58
C ALA A 296 -0.07 23.98 -0.43
N ASP A 297 0.12 23.74 -1.72
CA ASP A 297 -0.53 24.50 -2.79
C ASP A 297 -2.05 24.29 -2.79
N VAL A 298 -2.52 23.05 -2.58
CA VAL A 298 -3.95 22.73 -2.46
C VAL A 298 -4.58 23.42 -1.25
N ILE A 299 -3.90 23.44 -0.11
CA ILE A 299 -4.38 24.12 1.11
C ILE A 299 -4.43 25.63 0.89
N ALA A 300 -3.39 26.22 0.29
CA ALA A 300 -3.35 27.64 -0.02
C ALA A 300 -4.45 28.05 -1.01
N LEU A 301 -4.69 27.23 -2.04
CA LEU A 301 -5.78 27.46 -2.98
C LEU A 301 -7.15 27.38 -2.29
N ARG A 302 -7.34 26.40 -1.40
CA ARG A 302 -8.58 26.26 -0.61
C ARG A 302 -8.80 27.44 0.34
N SER A 303 -7.76 27.97 0.99
CA SER A 303 -7.90 29.12 1.89
C SER A 303 -8.29 30.39 1.12
N VAL A 304 -7.64 30.66 -0.01
CA VAL A 304 -8.01 31.77 -0.91
C VAL A 304 -9.46 31.64 -1.37
N ARG A 305 -9.90 30.42 -1.72
CA ARG A 305 -11.29 30.17 -2.11
C ARG A 305 -12.28 30.52 -0.99
N ILE A 306 -12.01 30.07 0.23
CA ILE A 306 -12.84 30.38 1.41
C ILE A 306 -12.89 31.90 1.67
N ASP A 307 -11.78 32.61 1.49
CA ASP A 307 -11.72 34.06 1.67
C ASP A 307 -12.51 34.81 0.59
N LEU A 308 -12.45 34.37 -0.66
CA LEU A 308 -13.28 34.91 -1.75
C LEU A 308 -14.77 34.66 -1.49
N ASP A 309 -15.15 33.47 -1.03
CA ASP A 309 -16.54 33.15 -0.70
C ASP A 309 -17.05 33.95 0.51
N ARG A 310 -16.17 34.24 1.48
CA ARG A 310 -16.47 35.13 2.61
C ARG A 310 -16.64 36.57 2.15
N ALA A 311 -15.74 37.07 1.29
CA ALA A 311 -15.82 38.40 0.72
C ALA A 311 -17.12 38.58 -0.08
N LYS A 312 -17.49 37.60 -0.91
CA LYS A 312 -18.74 37.60 -1.68
C LYS A 312 -19.98 37.61 -0.78
N ARG A 313 -19.98 36.87 0.33
CA ARG A 313 -21.09 36.91 1.31
C ARG A 313 -21.25 38.27 1.98
N ASN A 314 -20.14 38.96 2.28
CA ASN A 314 -20.16 40.22 3.01
C ASN A 314 -20.40 41.44 2.11
N GLY A 315 -19.93 41.40 0.86
CA GLY A 315 -19.93 42.53 -0.08
C GLY A 315 -20.70 42.30 -1.39
N GLY A 316 -21.31 41.12 -1.57
CA GLY A 316 -21.94 40.70 -2.83
C GLY A 316 -23.25 41.42 -3.17
N PHE A 317 -23.68 42.38 -2.36
CA PHE A 317 -24.81 43.26 -2.69
C PHE A 317 -24.45 44.25 -3.82
N ASP A 318 -23.16 44.57 -4.00
CA ASP A 318 -22.67 45.35 -5.14
C ASP A 318 -22.31 44.42 -6.31
N ALA A 319 -23.02 44.58 -7.43
CA ALA A 319 -22.82 43.79 -8.63
C ALA A 319 -21.41 43.96 -9.23
N SER A 320 -20.81 45.15 -9.11
CA SER A 320 -19.47 45.42 -9.63
C SER A 320 -18.40 44.69 -8.81
N PHE A 321 -18.56 44.67 -7.48
CA PHE A 321 -17.73 43.92 -6.55
C PHE A 321 -17.88 42.40 -6.78
N ALA A 322 -19.11 41.91 -6.92
CA ALA A 322 -19.37 40.49 -7.22
C ALA A 322 -18.69 40.05 -8.53
N ALA A 323 -18.78 40.87 -9.60
CA ALA A 323 -18.10 40.59 -10.87
C ALA A 323 -16.56 40.65 -10.78
N GLN A 324 -16.00 41.42 -9.83
CA GLN A 324 -14.56 41.41 -9.56
C GLN A 324 -14.13 40.12 -8.86
N ILE A 325 -14.92 39.62 -7.91
CA ILE A 325 -14.66 38.34 -7.24
C ILE A 325 -14.75 37.18 -8.23
N ASP A 326 -15.76 37.16 -9.10
CA ASP A 326 -15.93 36.11 -10.11
C ASP A 326 -14.75 36.05 -11.11
N ARG A 327 -14.19 37.22 -11.49
CA ARG A 327 -12.97 37.30 -12.30
C ARG A 327 -11.76 36.72 -11.59
N ARG A 328 -11.61 36.99 -10.29
CA ARG A 328 -10.52 36.41 -9.48
C ARG A 328 -10.68 34.90 -9.34
N GLU A 329 -11.90 34.41 -9.13
CA GLU A 329 -12.18 32.97 -9.13
C GLU A 329 -11.81 32.31 -10.46
N ALA A 330 -12.19 32.92 -11.60
CA ALA A 330 -11.83 32.41 -12.91
C ALA A 330 -10.31 32.32 -13.11
N SER A 331 -9.54 33.26 -12.55
CA SER A 331 -8.07 33.26 -12.61
C SER A 331 -7.41 32.13 -11.81
N LEU A 332 -8.12 31.48 -10.89
CA LEU A 332 -7.61 30.34 -10.12
C LEU A 332 -7.80 28.98 -10.83
N ARG A 333 -8.61 28.92 -11.91
CA ARG A 333 -8.87 27.68 -12.67
C ARG A 333 -7.60 27.05 -13.28
N PRO A 334 -6.64 27.83 -13.82
CA PRO A 334 -5.37 27.28 -14.30
C PRO A 334 -4.57 26.61 -13.18
N VAL A 335 -4.51 27.23 -11.99
CA VAL A 335 -3.81 26.67 -10.82
C VAL A 335 -4.41 25.33 -10.41
N TRP A 336 -5.75 25.25 -10.36
CA TRP A 336 -6.44 23.99 -10.07
C TRP A 336 -6.15 22.91 -11.12
N THR A 337 -6.05 23.30 -12.39
CA THR A 337 -5.73 22.38 -13.49
C THR A 337 -4.31 21.85 -13.37
N GLU A 338 -3.34 22.73 -13.11
CA GLU A 338 -1.95 22.36 -12.87
C GLU A 338 -1.81 21.39 -11.68
N LEU A 339 -2.53 21.63 -10.58
CA LEU A 339 -2.50 20.72 -9.42
C LEU A 339 -3.06 19.34 -9.75
N ILE A 340 -4.12 19.26 -10.56
CA ILE A 340 -4.64 17.98 -11.05
C ILE A 340 -3.58 17.27 -11.92
N ASP A 341 -2.93 17.99 -12.82
CA ASP A 341 -1.91 17.42 -13.71
C ASP A 341 -0.67 16.94 -12.93
N ARG A 342 -0.25 17.67 -11.88
CA ARG A 342 0.81 17.22 -10.96
C ARG A 342 0.42 15.94 -10.22
N VAL A 343 -0.83 15.82 -9.76
CA VAL A 343 -1.31 14.58 -9.12
C VAL A 343 -1.42 13.43 -10.11
N GLN A 344 -1.84 13.70 -11.35
CA GLN A 344 -1.84 12.71 -12.43
C GLN A 344 -0.42 12.18 -12.66
N ALA A 345 0.58 13.06 -12.74
CA ALA A 345 1.98 12.66 -12.94
C ALA A 345 2.49 11.70 -11.83
N ILE A 346 2.11 11.93 -10.57
CA ILE A 346 2.41 10.98 -9.48
C ILE A 346 1.66 9.65 -9.70
N GLY A 347 0.40 9.71 -10.12
CA GLY A 347 -0.38 8.53 -10.49
C GLY A 347 0.26 7.71 -11.61
N ASP A 348 0.81 8.38 -12.63
CA ASP A 348 1.52 7.76 -13.74
C ASP A 348 2.81 7.06 -13.27
N VAL A 349 3.58 7.69 -12.37
CA VAL A 349 4.74 7.05 -11.73
C VAL A 349 4.31 5.80 -10.94
N ALA A 350 3.20 5.87 -10.18
CA ALA A 350 2.68 4.72 -9.45
C ALA A 350 2.34 3.56 -10.40
N HIS A 351 1.70 3.85 -11.52
CA HIS A 351 1.37 2.85 -12.54
C HIS A 351 2.62 2.22 -13.16
N VAL A 352 3.61 3.03 -13.54
CA VAL A 352 4.88 2.54 -14.12
C VAL A 352 5.63 1.65 -13.14
N VAL A 353 5.71 2.04 -11.87
CA VAL A 353 6.39 1.26 -10.82
C VAL A 353 5.67 -0.08 -10.57
N GLU A 354 4.33 -0.09 -10.59
CA GLU A 354 3.54 -1.32 -10.49
C GLU A 354 3.74 -2.25 -11.70
N SER A 355 3.75 -1.69 -12.91
CA SER A 355 4.05 -2.45 -14.12
C SER A 355 5.46 -3.05 -14.06
N ALA A 356 6.45 -2.26 -13.66
CA ALA A 356 7.84 -2.72 -13.51
C ALA A 356 7.97 -3.83 -12.45
N ALA A 357 7.18 -3.78 -11.36
CA ALA A 357 7.17 -4.83 -10.35
C ALA A 357 6.73 -6.18 -10.90
N VAL A 358 5.78 -6.20 -11.84
CA VAL A 358 5.34 -7.42 -12.53
C VAL A 358 6.48 -7.96 -13.41
N GLU A 359 7.14 -7.10 -14.18
CA GLU A 359 8.27 -7.50 -15.03
C GLU A 359 9.45 -8.04 -14.22
N LEU A 360 9.82 -7.38 -13.12
CA LEU A 360 10.87 -7.86 -12.22
C LEU A 360 10.54 -9.22 -11.62
N ARG A 361 9.26 -9.46 -11.31
CA ARG A 361 8.81 -10.78 -10.84
C ARG A 361 8.96 -11.83 -11.94
N ILE A 362 8.58 -11.52 -13.18
CA ILE A 362 8.75 -12.42 -14.32
C ILE A 362 10.23 -12.76 -14.53
N LEU A 363 11.12 -11.76 -14.52
CA LEU A 363 12.56 -11.95 -14.60
C LEU A 363 13.10 -12.85 -13.47
N SER A 364 12.58 -12.67 -12.24
CA SER A 364 12.99 -13.52 -11.11
C SER A 364 12.57 -14.98 -11.29
N GLU A 365 11.40 -15.25 -11.87
CA GLU A 365 10.94 -16.61 -12.16
C GLU A 365 11.73 -17.23 -13.34
N TYR A 366 12.10 -16.46 -14.36
CA TYR A 366 13.00 -16.93 -15.42
C TYR A 366 14.38 -17.31 -14.89
N ASN A 367 14.98 -16.48 -14.02
CA ASN A 367 16.25 -16.82 -13.39
C ASN A 367 16.12 -18.11 -12.56
N ARG A 368 15.00 -18.28 -11.85
CA ARG A 368 14.73 -19.50 -11.10
C ARG A 368 14.60 -20.72 -12.01
N ALA A 369 13.91 -20.60 -13.14
CA ALA A 369 13.79 -21.66 -14.14
C ALA A 369 15.16 -22.05 -14.72
N ALA A 370 16.00 -21.07 -15.06
CA ALA A 370 17.36 -21.35 -15.54
C ALA A 370 18.19 -22.14 -14.52
N THR A 371 18.08 -21.84 -13.22
CA THR A 371 18.76 -22.66 -12.19
C THR A 371 18.20 -24.09 -12.07
N ILE A 372 16.95 -24.31 -12.47
CA ILE A 372 16.36 -25.65 -12.54
C ILE A 372 16.93 -26.39 -13.76
N ASP A 373 17.05 -25.71 -14.90
CA ASP A 373 17.65 -26.28 -16.11
C ASP A 373 19.10 -26.71 -15.87
N ASP A 374 19.92 -25.89 -15.20
CA ASP A 374 21.29 -26.26 -14.81
C ASP A 374 21.32 -27.54 -13.94
N ARG A 375 20.33 -27.69 -13.05
CA ARG A 375 20.20 -28.88 -12.19
C ARG A 375 19.73 -30.11 -12.96
N ILE A 376 18.88 -29.93 -13.97
CA ILE A 376 18.44 -30.98 -14.90
C ILE A 376 19.64 -31.43 -15.73
N ASP A 377 20.41 -30.52 -16.30
CA ASP A 377 21.62 -30.82 -17.08
C ASP A 377 22.63 -31.60 -16.23
N ALA A 378 22.84 -31.19 -14.98
CA ALA A 378 23.68 -31.94 -14.05
C ALA A 378 23.13 -33.33 -13.70
N LEU A 379 21.80 -33.53 -13.68
CA LEU A 379 21.19 -34.84 -13.50
C LEU A 379 21.34 -35.72 -14.75
N ILE A 380 21.15 -35.15 -15.94
CA ILE A 380 21.32 -35.84 -17.23
C ILE A 380 22.78 -36.32 -17.37
N ALA A 381 23.75 -35.44 -17.11
CA ALA A 381 25.18 -35.78 -17.16
C ALA A 381 25.51 -36.97 -16.23
N ARG A 382 25.04 -36.92 -14.97
CA ARG A 382 25.23 -38.04 -14.03
C ARG A 382 24.49 -39.32 -14.44
N SER A 383 23.39 -39.22 -15.18
CA SER A 383 22.70 -40.39 -15.72
C SER A 383 23.51 -41.06 -16.82
N GLY A 384 24.17 -40.29 -17.68
CA GLY A 384 25.09 -40.81 -18.71
C GLY A 384 26.27 -41.58 -18.09
N ASP A 385 26.88 -41.06 -17.03
CA ASP A 385 27.95 -41.78 -16.30
C ASP A 385 27.47 -43.10 -15.68
N ARG A 386 26.21 -43.13 -15.20
CA ARG A 386 25.60 -44.32 -14.62
C ARG A 386 25.25 -45.37 -15.66
N GLU A 387 24.86 -44.97 -16.86
CA GLU A 387 24.62 -45.90 -17.98
C GLU A 387 25.91 -46.67 -18.31
N ILE A 388 27.04 -45.98 -18.41
CA ILE A 388 28.37 -46.58 -18.62
C ILE A 388 28.75 -47.50 -17.44
N SER A 389 28.46 -47.10 -16.20
CA SER A 389 28.71 -47.93 -15.01
C SER A 389 27.86 -49.21 -15.01
N VAL A 390 26.59 -49.13 -15.41
CA VAL A 390 25.68 -50.27 -15.54
C VAL A 390 26.17 -51.22 -16.64
N ASP A 391 26.59 -50.70 -17.80
CA ASP A 391 27.12 -51.53 -18.87
C ASP A 391 28.44 -52.21 -18.52
N ASN A 392 29.31 -51.53 -17.77
CA ASN A 392 30.52 -52.14 -17.20
C ASN A 392 30.17 -53.25 -16.19
N ALA A 393 29.14 -53.06 -15.36
CA ALA A 393 28.69 -54.09 -14.41
C ALA A 393 28.09 -55.31 -15.14
N LYS A 394 27.33 -55.11 -16.22
CA LYS A 394 26.84 -56.20 -17.08
C LYS A 394 28.00 -56.96 -17.72
N ARG A 395 28.97 -56.25 -18.31
CA ARG A 395 30.16 -56.86 -18.93
C ARG A 395 31.01 -57.63 -17.92
N LEU A 396 31.18 -57.08 -16.71
CA LEU A 396 31.85 -57.78 -15.62
C LEU A 396 31.09 -59.06 -15.22
N SER A 397 29.75 -59.01 -15.15
CA SER A 397 28.94 -60.20 -14.87
C SER A 397 29.11 -61.29 -15.94
N GLU A 398 29.18 -60.92 -17.22
CA GLU A 398 29.48 -61.85 -18.31
C GLU A 398 30.88 -62.46 -18.18
N GLN A 399 31.89 -61.65 -17.85
CA GLN A 399 33.26 -62.13 -17.62
C GLN A 399 33.35 -63.07 -16.43
N VAL A 400 32.70 -62.75 -15.31
CA VAL A 400 32.66 -63.60 -14.12
C VAL A 400 31.99 -64.93 -14.42
N ARG A 401 30.87 -64.91 -15.16
CA ARG A 401 30.18 -66.15 -15.59
C ARG A 401 31.08 -67.03 -16.45
N SER A 402 31.81 -66.43 -17.40
CA SER A 402 32.77 -67.15 -18.23
C SER A 402 33.94 -67.73 -17.40
N GLY A 403 34.43 -66.97 -16.41
CA GLY A 403 35.47 -67.43 -15.49
C GLY A 403 35.00 -68.57 -14.57
N GLU A 404 33.76 -68.52 -14.09
CA GLU A 404 33.14 -69.62 -13.33
C GLU A 404 33.09 -70.92 -14.15
N GLU A 405 32.74 -70.81 -15.43
CA GLU A 405 32.70 -71.96 -16.34
C GLU A 405 34.10 -72.54 -16.60
N GLN A 406 35.12 -71.68 -16.75
CA GLN A 406 36.52 -72.12 -16.84
C GLN A 406 37.00 -72.81 -15.56
N LEU A 407 36.66 -72.27 -14.38
CA LEU A 407 36.98 -72.90 -13.09
C LEU A 407 36.29 -74.25 -12.93
N ARG A 408 35.05 -74.38 -13.43
CA ARG A 408 34.32 -75.64 -13.44
C ARG A 408 35.01 -76.69 -14.32
N ILE A 409 35.39 -76.30 -15.54
CA ILE A 409 36.18 -77.16 -16.44
C ILE A 409 37.52 -77.55 -15.79
N TYR A 410 38.22 -76.60 -15.17
CA TYR A 410 39.50 -76.86 -14.51
C TYR A 410 39.35 -77.82 -13.32
N ARG A 411 38.29 -77.65 -12.52
CA ARG A 411 37.94 -78.59 -11.44
C ARG A 411 37.66 -79.98 -11.99
N ASP A 412 36.86 -80.11 -13.04
CA ASP A 412 36.53 -81.41 -13.62
C ASP A 412 37.78 -82.11 -14.20
N VAL A 413 38.71 -81.34 -14.80
CA VAL A 413 40.02 -81.85 -15.24
C VAL A 413 40.89 -82.28 -14.05
N LEU A 414 40.92 -81.50 -12.96
CA LEU A 414 41.66 -81.85 -11.75
C LEU A 414 41.10 -83.10 -11.06
N GLU A 415 39.78 -83.21 -10.91
CA GLU A 415 39.12 -84.41 -10.38
C GLU A 415 39.39 -85.63 -11.26
N GLY A 416 39.34 -85.46 -12.59
CA GLY A 416 39.73 -86.50 -13.53
C GLY A 416 41.20 -86.91 -13.41
N ASN A 417 42.10 -85.97 -13.19
CA ASN A 417 43.53 -86.23 -12.98
C ASN A 417 43.79 -86.89 -11.62
N ILE A 418 43.13 -86.45 -10.55
CA ILE A 418 43.22 -87.04 -9.21
C ILE A 418 42.69 -88.48 -9.22
N ALA A 419 41.57 -88.74 -9.90
CA ALA A 419 41.02 -90.08 -10.06
C ALA A 419 41.96 -91.02 -10.84
N ARG A 420 42.76 -90.48 -11.79
CA ARG A 420 43.79 -91.24 -12.52
C ARG A 420 45.06 -91.49 -11.71
N ILE A 421 45.42 -90.57 -10.81
CA ILE A 421 46.64 -90.64 -10.00
C ILE A 421 46.41 -91.41 -8.68
N SER A 422 45.17 -91.51 -8.19
CA SER A 422 44.83 -92.13 -6.91
C SER A 422 44.01 -93.42 -7.06
N PRO A 423 44.63 -94.58 -7.33
CA PRO A 423 44.08 -95.85 -6.88
C PRO A 423 44.30 -95.94 -5.35
N ALA A 424 43.21 -95.93 -4.60
CA ALA A 424 43.06 -96.18 -3.17
C ALA A 424 44.35 -96.42 -2.34
N VAL A 425 44.84 -95.39 -1.65
CA VAL A 425 45.71 -95.55 -0.48
C VAL A 425 45.26 -94.54 0.59
N PRO A 426 44.73 -94.97 1.75
CA PRO A 426 44.42 -94.05 2.84
C PRO A 426 45.72 -93.64 3.54
N ARG A 427 46.01 -92.35 3.56
CA ARG A 427 47.15 -91.79 4.30
C ARG A 427 46.62 -90.76 5.29
N GLU A 428 46.69 -91.09 6.58
CA GLU A 428 46.32 -90.21 7.68
C GLU A 428 47.10 -88.89 7.62
N LEU A 429 46.38 -87.77 7.73
CA LEU A 429 46.96 -86.43 7.87
C LEU A 429 47.14 -86.09 9.36
N PRO A 430 48.32 -85.60 9.79
CA PRO A 430 48.55 -85.22 11.18
C PRO A 430 47.78 -83.96 11.61
N ALA A 431 47.37 -83.99 12.89
CA ALA A 431 46.53 -83.01 13.55
C ALA A 431 47.31 -81.76 14.02
N ARG A 432 47.58 -80.82 13.12
CA ARG A 432 47.62 -79.35 13.34
C ARG A 432 48.49 -78.67 12.28
N TYR A 433 47.92 -77.65 11.68
CA TYR A 433 48.62 -76.67 10.86
C TYR A 433 48.24 -75.29 11.42
N GLU A 434 49.21 -74.58 12.02
CA GLU A 434 49.06 -73.16 12.36
C GLU A 434 49.98 -72.36 11.45
N PRO A 435 49.45 -71.47 10.61
CA PRO A 435 50.25 -70.50 9.88
C PRO A 435 50.23 -69.13 10.58
N SER A 436 51.41 -68.51 10.58
CA SER A 436 51.80 -67.18 11.06
C SER A 436 51.12 -66.01 10.35
#